data_AF-A0AAV6AMD9-F1
#
_entry.id   AF-A0AAV6AMD9-F1
#
_cell.length_a   1.000
_cell.length_b   1.000
_cell.length_c   1.000
_cell.angle_alpha   90.00
_cell.angle_beta   90.00
_cell.angle_gamma   90.00
#
_symmetry.space_group_name_H-M   'P 1'
#
loop_
_entity.id
_entity.type
_entity.pdbx_description
1 polymer ?
#
loop_
_entity_poly.entity_id
_entity_poly.type
_entity_poly.pdbx_seq_one_letter_code
_entity_poly.pdbx_strand_id
1 'polypeptide(L)' 'MPRSRSGTAYEILQDDPAAKAAAPVLSADVADRLEAMRRHLTAARPTSGNEALRLLRTAFPFAPLAERVRAADGIDRFRF' A
#
# COMPACT_ATOMS: atom_id res chain seq x y z
N MET A 1 -39.27 49.19 -5.68
CA MET A 1 -38.79 47.96 -5.01
C MET A 1 -38.32 46.96 -6.05
N PRO A 2 -37.00 46.74 -6.21
CA PRO A 2 -36.47 45.68 -7.06
C PRO A 2 -35.90 44.52 -6.24
N ARG A 3 -35.94 43.35 -6.88
CA ARG A 3 -35.79 42.00 -6.35
C ARG A 3 -34.33 41.65 -6.06
N SER A 4 -34.06 41.13 -4.86
CA SER A 4 -32.84 40.42 -4.52
C SER A 4 -32.68 39.19 -5.43
N ARG A 5 -31.81 39.29 -6.44
CA ARG A 5 -31.19 38.13 -7.08
C ARG A 5 -29.94 37.80 -6.26
N SER A 6 -30.07 36.87 -5.33
CA SER A 6 -28.91 36.19 -4.75
C SER A 6 -28.24 35.40 -5.88
N GLY A 7 -27.18 35.96 -6.43
CA GLY A 7 -26.29 35.25 -7.34
C GLY A 7 -25.57 34.18 -6.55
N THR A 8 -25.94 32.92 -6.77
CA THR A 8 -25.11 31.76 -6.44
C THR A 8 -23.91 31.77 -7.38
N ALA A 9 -22.91 32.59 -7.04
CA ALA A 9 -21.58 32.47 -7.62
C ALA A 9 -20.94 31.21 -7.03
N TYR A 10 -21.15 30.07 -7.69
CA TYR A 10 -20.22 28.95 -7.60
C TYR A 10 -18.95 29.39 -8.34
N GLU A 11 -18.12 30.16 -7.65
CA GLU A 11 -16.76 30.46 -8.09
C GLU A 11 -15.95 29.18 -7.88
N ILE A 12 -16.04 28.30 -8.88
CA ILE A 12 -15.20 27.11 -9.01
C ILE A 12 -13.81 27.63 -9.38
N LEU A 13 -13.00 27.96 -8.37
CA LEU A 13 -11.58 28.22 -8.54
C LEU A 13 -10.80 27.77 -7.31
N GLN A 14 -10.87 26.49 -6.98
CA GLN A 14 -9.73 25.81 -6.39
C GLN A 14 -9.41 24.59 -7.25
N ASP A 15 -8.50 24.81 -8.19
CA ASP A 15 -7.54 23.77 -8.57
C ASP A 15 -6.77 23.46 -7.28
N ASP A 16 -7.24 22.46 -6.53
CA ASP A 16 -6.57 21.93 -5.35
C ASP A 16 -5.44 21.00 -5.82
N PRO A 17 -4.16 21.42 -5.90
CA PRO A 17 -3.06 20.49 -6.14
C PRO A 17 -2.89 19.50 -4.97
N ALA A 18 -3.61 19.69 -3.86
CA ALA A 18 -3.61 18.80 -2.70
C ALA A 18 -4.29 17.45 -2.97
N ALA A 19 -5.17 17.35 -3.98
CA ALA A 19 -5.81 16.08 -4.34
C ALA A 19 -4.83 15.05 -4.94
N LYS A 20 -3.60 15.48 -5.30
CA LYS A 20 -2.57 14.61 -5.90
C LYS A 20 -1.55 14.04 -4.90
N ALA A 21 -1.79 14.16 -3.60
CA ALA A 21 -0.94 13.59 -2.56
C ALA A 21 -1.57 12.39 -1.82
N ALA A 22 -2.70 11.86 -2.29
CA ALA A 22 -3.27 10.61 -1.79
C ALA A 22 -2.62 9.36 -2.41
N ALA A 23 -1.36 9.43 -2.84
CA ALA A 23 -0.57 8.21 -2.92
C ALA A 23 -0.34 7.78 -1.47
N PRO A 24 -0.80 6.61 -1.02
CA PRO A 24 -0.58 6.20 0.35
C PRO A 24 0.93 6.11 0.49
N VAL A 25 1.51 7.07 1.21
CA VAL A 25 2.85 6.97 1.73
C VAL A 25 2.76 5.82 2.72
N LEU A 26 2.86 4.59 2.21
CA LEU A 26 3.33 3.46 2.98
C LEU A 26 4.60 4.00 3.59
N SER A 27 4.52 4.41 4.87
CA SER A 27 5.62 5.06 5.58
C SER A 27 6.88 4.29 5.24
N ALA A 28 7.99 4.95 4.89
CA ALA A 28 9.18 4.26 4.33
C ALA A 28 9.50 2.92 5.04
N ASP A 29 9.29 2.88 6.35
CA ASP A 29 9.24 1.70 7.22
C ASP A 29 8.45 0.47 6.71
N VAL A 30 7.22 0.65 6.21
CA VAL A 30 6.40 -0.42 5.61
C VAL A 30 7.02 -0.93 4.32
N ALA A 31 7.55 -0.04 3.47
CA ALA A 31 8.21 -0.45 2.23
C ALA A 31 9.50 -1.23 2.53
N ASP A 32 10.30 -0.77 3.50
CA ASP A 32 11.50 -1.45 3.99
C ASP A 32 11.17 -2.81 4.61
N ARG A 33 10.10 -2.91 5.40
CA ARG A 33 9.63 -4.19 5.97
C ARG A 33 9.19 -5.16 4.87
N LEU A 34 8.44 -4.70 3.87
CA LEU A 34 8.04 -5.54 2.74
C LEU A 34 9.24 -6.03 1.94
N GLU A 35 10.25 -5.16 1.73
CA GLU A 35 11.48 -5.52 1.04
C GLU A 35 12.30 -6.55 1.85
N ALA A 36 12.41 -6.38 3.16
CA ALA A 36 13.06 -7.36 4.05
C ALA A 36 12.35 -8.73 4.03
N MET A 37 11.02 -8.74 4.05
CA MET A 37 10.21 -9.96 3.90
C MET A 37 10.45 -10.65 2.55
N ARG A 38 10.48 -9.88 1.47
CA ARG A 38 10.78 -10.41 0.13
C ARG A 38 12.17 -11.03 0.06
N ARG A 39 13.19 -10.35 0.56
CA ARG A 39 14.56 -10.89 0.61
C ARG A 39 14.63 -12.18 1.42
N HIS A 40 13.95 -12.24 2.56
CA HIS A 40 13.88 -13.45 3.37
C HIS A 40 13.29 -14.63 2.60
N LEU A 41 12.17 -14.39 1.89
CA LEU A 41 11.54 -15.42 1.08
C LEU A 41 12.36 -15.81 -0.16
N THR A 42 13.04 -14.87 -0.82
CA THR A 42 13.96 -15.17 -1.93
C THR A 42 15.10 -16.08 -1.48
N ALA A 43 15.64 -15.87 -0.27
CA ALA A 43 16.67 -16.72 0.31
C ALA A 43 16.12 -18.09 0.72
N ALA A 44 14.94 -18.14 1.34
CA ALA A 44 14.33 -19.38 1.81
C ALA A 44 13.74 -20.26 0.69
N ARG A 45 13.45 -19.67 -0.48
CA ARG A 45 12.90 -20.34 -1.67
C ARG A 45 11.68 -21.22 -1.34
N PRO A 46 10.60 -20.65 -0.76
CA PRO A 46 9.38 -21.42 -0.51
C PRO A 46 8.85 -22.04 -1.80
N THR A 47 8.30 -23.23 -1.68
CA THR A 47 7.70 -23.97 -2.80
C THR A 47 6.21 -23.62 -2.99
N SER A 48 5.58 -23.01 -1.98
CA SER A 48 4.16 -22.62 -2.00
C SER A 48 3.89 -21.34 -1.22
N GLY A 49 2.78 -20.65 -1.53
CA GLY A 49 2.35 -19.46 -0.79
C GLY A 49 2.10 -19.73 0.71
N ASN A 50 1.56 -20.90 1.05
CA ASN A 50 1.37 -21.30 2.46
C ASN A 50 2.69 -21.51 3.20
N GLU A 51 3.72 -22.01 2.52
CA GLU A 51 5.07 -22.10 3.08
C GLU A 51 5.69 -20.71 3.26
N ALA A 52 5.54 -19.83 2.27
CA ALA A 52 5.99 -18.44 2.36
C ALA A 52 5.37 -17.70 3.57
N LEU A 53 4.05 -17.83 3.77
CA LEU A 53 3.37 -17.21 4.92
C LEU A 53 3.83 -17.80 6.26
N ARG A 54 4.11 -19.11 6.33
CA ARG A 54 4.66 -19.74 7.54
C ARG A 54 6.05 -19.19 7.86
N LEU A 55 6.93 -19.09 6.87
CA LEU A 55 8.27 -18.51 7.03
C LEU A 55 8.20 -17.05 7.49
N LEU A 56 7.36 -16.23 6.84
CA LEU A 56 7.17 -14.84 7.24
C LEU A 56 6.58 -14.68 8.64
N ARG A 57 5.67 -15.58 9.05
CA ARG A 57 5.11 -15.57 10.41
C ARG A 57 6.16 -15.90 11.48
N THR A 58 7.13 -16.77 11.15
CA THR A 58 8.23 -17.11 12.07
C THR A 58 9.27 -15.98 12.12
N ALA A 59 9.67 -15.42 10.97
CA ALA A 59 10.71 -14.40 10.90
C ALA A 59 10.21 -12.99 11.28
N PHE A 60 8.94 -12.68 11.00
CA PHE A 60 8.32 -11.37 11.24
C PHE A 60 6.99 -11.52 12.02
N PRO A 61 7.03 -11.94 13.29
CA PRO A 61 5.82 -12.22 14.07
C PRO A 61 4.98 -10.97 14.34
N PHE A 62 5.63 -9.80 14.45
CA PHE A 62 4.98 -8.51 14.73
C PHE A 62 4.43 -7.82 13.48
N ALA A 63 4.76 -8.31 12.29
CA ALA A 63 4.25 -7.72 11.07
C ALA A 63 2.75 -8.06 10.86
N PRO A 64 1.93 -7.09 10.43
CA PRO A 64 0.52 -7.36 10.15
C PRO A 64 0.37 -8.39 9.01
N LEU A 65 -0.73 -9.15 9.06
CA LEU A 65 -1.00 -10.21 8.09
C LEU A 65 -1.04 -9.67 6.64
N ALA A 66 -1.63 -8.49 6.45
CA ALA A 66 -1.74 -7.85 5.14
C ALA A 66 -0.37 -7.58 4.50
N GLU A 67 0.63 -7.17 5.29
CA GLU A 67 2.01 -6.98 4.78
C GLU A 67 2.65 -8.31 4.38
N ARG A 68 2.49 -9.35 5.21
CA ARG A 68 3.04 -10.68 4.93
C ARG A 68 2.45 -11.31 3.67
N VAL A 69 1.13 -11.17 3.48
CA VAL A 69 0.44 -11.61 2.26
C VAL A 69 0.95 -10.82 1.05
N ARG A 70 1.07 -9.49 1.17
CA ARG A 70 1.59 -8.65 0.09
C ARG A 70 3.04 -8.95 -0.29
N ALA A 71 3.87 -9.32 0.69
CA ALA A 71 5.24 -9.78 0.45
C ALA A 71 5.27 -11.14 -0.25
N ALA A 72 4.39 -12.08 0.12
CA ALA A 72 4.29 -13.40 -0.49
C ALA A 72 3.73 -13.35 -1.93
N ASP A 73 2.69 -12.55 -2.18
CA ASP A 73 2.07 -12.35 -3.51
C ASP A 73 3.06 -11.79 -4.54
N GLY A 74 3.96 -10.90 -4.08
CA GLY A 74 5.00 -10.31 -4.93
C GLY A 74 6.05 -11.30 -5.47
N ILE A 75 6.15 -12.51 -4.92
CA ILE A 75 7.14 -13.53 -5.33
C ILE A 75 6.55 -14.53 -6.32
N ASP A 76 5.25 -14.80 -6.24
CA ASP A 76 4.54 -15.70 -7.13
C ASP A 76 4.58 -15.21 -8.59
N ARG A 77 4.58 -13.89 -8.80
CA ARG A 77 4.65 -13.28 -10.15
C ARG A 77 5.96 -13.48 -10.92
N PHE A 78 7.02 -13.97 -10.29
CA PHE A 78 8.32 -14.17 -10.96
C PHE A 78 8.67 -15.63 -11.21
N ARG A 79 7.73 -16.56 -11.00
CA ARG A 79 7.96 -18.00 -11.18
C ARG A 79 6.94 -18.57 -12.18
N PHE A 80 7.21 -18.34 -13.47
CA PHE A 80 6.65 -19.12 -14.59
C PHE A 80 7.76 -19.99 -15.19
#